data_AF-A0A7W0PHF8-F1
#
_entry.id   AF-A0A7W0PHF8-F1
#
_cell.length_a   1.000
_cell.length_b   1.000
_cell.length_c   1.000
_cell.angle_alpha   90.00
_cell.angle_beta   90.00
_cell.angle_gamma   90.00
#
_symmetry.space_group_name_H-M   'P 1'
#
loop_
_entity.id
_entity.type
_entity.pdbx_description
1 polymer ?
#
loop_
_entity_poly.entity_id
_entity_poly.type
_entity_poly.pdbx_seq_one_letter_code
_entity_poly.pdbx_strand_id
1 'polypeptide(L)'
;AKLVPGSDYIVEEKHHAVSLTEEGIDKAERLLGVRDLYSGDATAIHFLDNAVKARALYHRDKEYIVNAQREVVIIDEFTGRQMPGRRWSDGLHQAVEAKEAVPIQRETRTFATITIQNYFRMYTKLAGMTGTAATEAEELFKVYKLEVTQIPTHRPMVRVDHPDLVYKTEQGKWAAVVAEVKERNAEGQPVLIGTTSVEKSETLSQELRRNGIRHEILNAKNHEREALIIADAGQQGAVTLSTNMAGRGVDILLGEGISEVGGLHVIGTERHEARRIDNQLRGRAGRQGDPGSSRFFNSLEDELIRIFASERVAGLMSRLGFDDAQPIESGMVTGAITQAQVKVETRNFDIRKRALEFDDVLNNQRNRIYEDRRTILEQGEVRETILEHLHEEAAALAESTTESSPDPEEWDLTGLCAALNAILARGGEITPQLFDGLERREELVDRVGELVDETYEQREADIGPDVMRAVERWFLLRTIDTHWIEHLTAMEELREGIHLRGYGQQDPLVAYKNEAHRFYEEMQARIGTGVAQTILRVSVKTAERAATEEAGTGDVGAAEGAEPGGSESTRHPPLPPKPGPRAGRTASSVGPDGRKLGRNDPCHCGSGKKYKKCHGR
;
A
#
# COMPACT_ATOMS: atom_id res chain seq x y z
N ALA A 1 16.49 -0.37 25.17
CA ALA A 1 17.91 -0.73 24.94
C ALA A 1 18.50 -1.80 25.88
N LYS A 2 17.69 -2.58 26.63
CA LYS A 2 18.20 -3.49 27.68
C LYS A 2 18.06 -4.99 27.39
N LEU A 3 17.26 -5.38 26.40
CA LEU A 3 17.15 -6.77 25.95
C LEU A 3 18.22 -7.09 24.89
N VAL A 4 18.72 -8.32 24.88
CA VAL A 4 19.85 -8.82 24.08
C VAL A 4 19.39 -9.94 23.13
N PRO A 5 19.74 -9.89 21.83
CA PRO A 5 19.43 -10.96 20.89
C PRO A 5 20.09 -12.30 21.30
N GLY A 6 19.37 -13.40 21.12
CA GLY A 6 19.85 -14.76 21.35
C GLY A 6 19.68 -15.26 22.80
N SER A 7 19.64 -14.36 23.79
CA SER A 7 19.26 -14.70 25.17
C SER A 7 17.82 -14.28 25.49
N ASP A 8 17.51 -13.00 25.27
CA ASP A 8 16.25 -12.38 25.72
C ASP A 8 15.17 -12.42 24.62
N TYR A 9 15.57 -12.55 23.36
CA TYR A 9 14.66 -12.73 22.25
C TYR A 9 15.35 -13.44 21.10
N ILE A 10 14.58 -14.23 20.36
CA ILE A 10 15.03 -14.96 19.19
C ILE A 10 14.57 -14.18 17.96
N VAL A 11 15.54 -13.84 17.11
CA VAL A 11 15.27 -13.22 15.81
C VAL A 11 15.19 -14.32 14.78
N GLU A 12 13.99 -14.56 14.25
CA GLU A 12 13.80 -15.45 13.13
C GLU A 12 13.97 -14.65 11.84
N GLU A 13 15.22 -14.41 11.45
CA GLU A 13 15.56 -13.62 10.25
C GLU A 13 14.88 -14.15 8.99
N LYS A 14 14.68 -15.47 8.91
CA LYS A 14 13.87 -16.08 7.86
C LYS A 14 12.49 -15.44 7.91
N HIS A 15 11.72 -15.63 8.97
CA HIS A 15 10.33 -15.19 9.07
C HIS A 15 10.14 -13.68 9.25
N HIS A 16 11.21 -12.90 9.36
CA HIS A 16 11.16 -11.48 9.71
C HIS A 16 10.27 -11.27 10.95
N ALA A 17 10.48 -12.14 11.94
CA ALA A 17 9.71 -12.21 13.17
C ALA A 17 10.67 -12.22 14.37
N VAL A 18 10.19 -11.71 15.49
CA VAL A 18 10.92 -11.75 16.75
C VAL A 18 10.02 -12.34 17.81
N SER A 19 10.56 -13.27 18.58
CA SER A 19 9.86 -13.95 19.67
C SER A 19 10.65 -13.73 20.95
N LEU A 20 10.00 -13.24 22.00
CA LEU A 20 10.60 -13.13 23.32
C LEU A 20 10.85 -14.51 23.92
N THR A 21 11.96 -14.69 24.64
CA THR A 21 12.22 -15.88 25.45
C THR A 21 11.67 -15.69 26.86
N GLU A 22 11.53 -16.77 27.63
CA GLU A 22 11.16 -16.69 29.06
C GLU A 22 12.13 -15.77 29.84
N GLU A 23 13.44 -15.90 29.60
CA GLU A 23 14.45 -15.03 30.21
C GLU A 23 14.25 -13.55 29.84
N GLY A 24 13.84 -13.28 28.61
CA GLY A 24 13.54 -11.94 28.11
C GLY A 24 12.29 -11.34 28.75
N ILE A 25 11.24 -12.15 28.94
CA ILE A 25 10.01 -11.78 29.62
C ILE A 25 10.32 -11.43 31.07
N ASP A 26 10.98 -12.31 31.82
CA ASP A 26 11.38 -12.08 33.23
C ASP A 26 12.22 -10.80 33.40
N LYS A 27 13.07 -10.53 32.41
CA LYS A 27 13.89 -9.32 32.39
C LYS A 27 13.07 -8.09 32.06
N ALA A 28 12.12 -8.18 31.13
CA ALA A 28 11.19 -7.10 30.82
C ALA A 28 10.29 -6.76 32.03
N GLU A 29 9.77 -7.75 32.72
CA GLU A 29 8.97 -7.60 33.95
C GLU A 29 9.71 -6.84 35.03
N ARG A 30 10.97 -7.24 35.31
CA ARG A 30 11.84 -6.54 36.26
C ARG A 30 12.14 -5.10 35.86
N LEU A 31 12.25 -4.82 34.57
CA LEU A 31 12.51 -3.47 34.06
C LEU A 31 11.28 -2.57 34.12
N LEU A 32 10.10 -3.14 33.94
CA LEU A 32 8.81 -2.45 33.98
C LEU A 32 8.23 -2.38 35.41
N GLY A 33 8.76 -3.18 36.34
CA GLY A 33 8.30 -3.23 37.73
C GLY A 33 6.97 -3.98 37.89
N VAL A 34 6.62 -4.84 36.94
CA VAL A 34 5.40 -5.67 36.98
C VAL A 34 5.76 -7.10 37.39
N ARG A 35 4.81 -7.81 38.02
CA ARG A 35 5.02 -9.19 38.50
C ARG A 35 4.76 -10.25 37.44
N ASP A 36 3.87 -9.94 36.50
CA ASP A 36 3.46 -10.84 35.42
C ASP A 36 2.89 -9.96 34.29
N LEU A 37 3.50 -10.04 33.11
CA LEU A 37 3.06 -9.31 31.92
C LEU A 37 1.74 -9.88 31.35
N TYR A 38 1.46 -11.17 31.55
CA TYR A 38 0.33 -11.88 30.93
C TYR A 38 -0.96 -11.85 31.74
N SER A 39 -0.91 -11.58 33.04
CA SER A 39 -2.11 -11.39 33.87
C SER A 39 -2.58 -9.92 33.96
N GLY A 40 -1.85 -9.00 33.33
CA GLY A 40 -2.12 -7.56 33.33
C GLY A 40 -2.82 -7.04 32.06
N ASP A 41 -2.48 -5.80 31.71
CA ASP A 41 -2.94 -5.11 30.50
C ASP A 41 -2.32 -5.75 29.24
N ALA A 42 -3.15 -6.42 28.43
CA ALA A 42 -2.72 -7.07 27.19
C ALA A 42 -2.01 -6.10 26.22
N THR A 43 -2.32 -4.80 26.31
CA THR A 43 -1.71 -3.75 25.49
C THR A 43 -0.23 -3.52 25.84
N ALA A 44 0.20 -3.80 27.08
CA ALA A 44 1.59 -3.60 27.50
C ALA A 44 2.55 -4.62 26.85
N ILE A 45 2.11 -5.87 26.69
CA ILE A 45 2.86 -6.91 25.96
C ILE A 45 3.02 -6.48 24.51
N HIS A 46 1.94 -6.00 23.92
CA HIS A 46 1.93 -5.56 22.53
C HIS A 46 2.96 -4.46 22.22
N PHE A 47 3.05 -3.46 23.10
CA PHE A 47 4.06 -2.41 22.96
C PHE A 47 5.49 -2.92 23.18
N LEU A 48 5.68 -3.90 24.06
CA LEU A 48 6.98 -4.53 24.27
C LEU A 48 7.43 -5.29 23.02
N ASP A 49 6.55 -6.11 22.44
CA ASP A 49 6.83 -6.86 21.21
C ASP A 49 7.19 -5.91 20.07
N ASN A 50 6.41 -4.85 19.87
CA ASN A 50 6.69 -3.85 18.85
C ASN A 50 8.01 -3.10 19.10
N ALA A 51 8.35 -2.78 20.35
CA ALA A 51 9.63 -2.16 20.68
C ALA A 51 10.83 -3.08 20.40
N VAL A 52 10.69 -4.37 20.64
CA VAL A 52 11.72 -5.38 20.35
C VAL A 52 11.84 -5.56 18.85
N LYS A 53 10.73 -5.68 18.13
CA LYS A 53 10.65 -5.82 16.67
C LYS A 53 11.29 -4.61 15.96
N ALA A 54 10.90 -3.39 16.34
CA ALA A 54 11.48 -2.15 15.82
C ALA A 54 13.00 -2.07 16.01
N ARG A 55 13.53 -2.63 17.10
CA ARG A 55 14.97 -2.65 17.35
C ARG A 55 15.70 -3.72 16.55
N ALA A 56 15.14 -4.92 16.51
CA ALA A 56 15.82 -6.11 16.00
C ALA A 56 15.73 -6.27 14.48
N LEU A 57 14.65 -5.80 13.85
CA LEU A 57 14.38 -6.01 12.43
C LEU A 57 14.39 -4.75 11.59
N TYR A 58 14.01 -3.60 12.15
CA TYR A 58 13.88 -2.36 11.39
C TYR A 58 15.13 -1.50 11.59
N HIS A 59 16.00 -1.46 10.61
CA HIS A 59 17.25 -0.72 10.62
C HIS A 59 17.12 0.60 9.86
N ARG A 60 17.78 1.63 10.39
CA ARG A 60 17.88 2.91 9.74
C ARG A 60 18.69 2.78 8.45
N ASP A 61 18.28 3.51 7.42
CA ASP A 61 18.84 3.52 6.06
C ASP A 61 18.64 2.21 5.26
N LYS A 62 17.90 1.23 5.82
CA LYS A 62 17.44 0.02 5.12
C LYS A 62 15.91 0.01 5.00
N GLU A 63 15.19 -0.14 6.11
CA GLU A 63 13.72 -0.17 6.12
C GLU A 63 13.10 1.25 6.26
N TYR A 64 13.83 2.20 6.83
CA TYR A 64 13.39 3.60 6.97
C TYR A 64 14.53 4.61 7.05
N ILE A 65 14.20 5.88 6.84
CA ILE A 65 15.07 7.02 7.18
C ILE A 65 14.39 7.94 8.18
N VAL A 66 15.18 8.76 8.86
CA VAL A 66 14.68 9.92 9.62
C VAL A 66 14.98 11.19 8.82
N ASN A 67 13.95 11.94 8.44
CA ASN A 67 14.09 13.15 7.64
C ASN A 67 14.62 14.35 8.47
N ALA A 68 14.87 15.48 7.80
CA ALA A 68 15.35 16.70 8.45
C ALA A 68 14.32 17.30 9.44
N GLN A 69 13.04 16.96 9.28
CA GLN A 69 11.92 17.35 10.14
C GLN A 69 11.75 16.44 11.36
N ARG A 70 12.67 15.47 11.57
CA ARG A 70 12.60 14.45 12.64
C ARG A 70 11.37 13.55 12.54
N GLU A 71 11.01 13.14 11.33
CA GLU A 71 9.94 12.17 11.08
C GLU A 71 10.52 10.89 10.47
N VAL A 72 9.94 9.74 10.84
CA VAL A 72 10.29 8.44 10.28
C VAL A 72 9.59 8.26 8.94
N VAL A 73 10.36 8.01 7.88
CA VAL A 73 9.85 7.78 6.52
C VAL A 73 10.25 6.38 6.07
N ILE A 74 9.26 5.56 5.73
CA ILE A 74 9.47 4.18 5.29
C ILE A 74 10.13 4.17 3.91
N ILE A 75 11.08 3.27 3.71
CA ILE A 75 11.70 2.98 2.42
C ILE A 75 11.05 1.70 1.86
N ASP A 76 10.61 1.74 0.61
CA ASP A 76 10.19 0.55 -0.11
C ASP A 76 11.43 -0.32 -0.42
N GLU A 77 11.50 -1.51 0.16
CA GLU A 77 12.65 -2.42 0.07
C GLU A 77 13.02 -2.80 -1.37
N PHE A 78 12.03 -2.92 -2.26
CA PHE A 78 12.28 -3.34 -3.64
C PHE A 78 12.75 -2.19 -4.53
N THR A 79 12.27 -0.98 -4.25
CA THR A 79 12.46 0.18 -5.13
C THR A 79 13.43 1.21 -4.57
N GLY A 80 13.75 1.15 -3.28
CA GLY A 80 14.53 2.16 -2.56
C GLY A 80 13.81 3.50 -2.42
N ARG A 81 12.52 3.57 -2.78
CA ARG A 81 11.75 4.82 -2.76
C ARG A 81 11.27 5.15 -1.36
N GLN A 82 11.38 6.40 -0.98
CA GLN A 82 10.75 6.92 0.22
C GLN A 82 9.23 6.94 0.02
N MET A 83 8.49 6.49 1.04
CA MET A 83 7.03 6.46 1.06
C MET A 83 6.51 7.47 2.08
N PRO A 84 6.57 8.79 1.79
CA PRO A 84 6.09 9.80 2.72
C PRO A 84 4.59 9.64 2.97
N GLY A 85 4.18 9.83 4.23
CA GLY A 85 2.80 9.67 4.67
C GLY A 85 2.35 8.22 4.90
N ARG A 86 3.18 7.21 4.59
CA ARG A 86 2.93 5.83 5.03
C ARG A 86 3.50 5.60 6.42
N ARG A 87 2.77 4.83 7.22
CA ARG A 87 3.15 4.40 8.56
C ARG A 87 3.00 2.88 8.66
N TRP A 88 3.77 2.28 9.56
CA TRP A 88 3.49 0.89 9.96
C TRP A 88 2.33 0.91 10.95
N SER A 89 1.48 -0.09 10.85
CA SER A 89 0.32 -0.29 11.71
C SER A 89 0.73 -0.68 13.14
N ASP A 90 -0.27 -0.83 14.00
CA ASP A 90 -0.14 -1.62 15.23
C ASP A 90 0.79 -1.06 16.31
N GLY A 91 1.03 0.26 16.29
CA GLY A 91 1.99 0.87 17.22
C GLY A 91 3.46 0.64 16.84
N LEU A 92 3.76 -0.13 15.79
CA LEU A 92 5.13 -0.39 15.34
C LEU A 92 5.83 0.89 14.89
N HIS A 93 5.10 1.78 14.22
CA HIS A 93 5.68 3.05 13.79
C HIS A 93 6.03 3.94 14.99
N GLN A 94 5.17 3.97 16.00
CA GLN A 94 5.42 4.65 17.26
C GLN A 94 6.61 4.02 18.00
N ALA A 95 6.79 2.70 17.91
CA ALA A 95 7.95 2.01 18.46
C ALA A 95 9.26 2.39 17.75
N VAL A 96 9.24 2.56 16.42
CA VAL A 96 10.40 3.07 15.66
C VAL A 96 10.65 4.55 15.97
N GLU A 97 9.60 5.36 16.11
CA GLU A 97 9.71 6.76 16.54
C GLU A 97 10.35 6.88 17.93
N ALA A 98 9.91 6.04 18.88
CA ALA A 98 10.48 5.95 20.21
C ALA A 98 11.94 5.47 20.18
N LYS A 99 12.27 4.50 19.32
CA LYS A 99 13.64 4.00 19.11
C LYS A 99 14.59 5.11 18.64
N GLU A 100 14.17 5.91 17.67
CA GLU A 100 14.98 7.02 17.12
C GLU A 100 14.89 8.31 17.95
N ALA A 101 14.18 8.29 19.08
CA ALA A 101 13.94 9.44 19.94
C ALA A 101 13.37 10.65 19.17
N VAL A 102 12.45 10.40 18.24
CA VAL A 102 11.68 11.44 17.55
C VAL A 102 10.32 11.64 18.21
N PRO A 103 9.62 12.77 17.98
CA PRO A 103 8.29 13.00 18.57
C PRO A 103 7.31 11.90 18.15
N ILE A 104 6.81 11.15 19.15
CA ILE A 104 5.82 10.09 18.92
C ILE A 104 4.50 10.75 18.55
N GLN A 105 3.99 10.43 17.37
CA GLN A 105 2.70 10.96 16.93
C GLN A 105 1.56 10.05 17.38
N ARG A 106 0.35 10.62 17.51
CA ARG A 106 -0.85 9.83 17.84
C ARG A 106 -1.10 8.76 16.78
N GLU A 107 -1.69 7.66 17.21
CA GLU A 107 -2.14 6.61 16.30
C GLU A 107 -3.05 7.18 15.22
N THR A 108 -2.76 6.78 13.99
CA THR A 108 -3.53 7.14 12.82
C THR A 108 -4.68 6.17 12.69
N ARG A 109 -5.93 6.66 12.65
CA ARG A 109 -7.08 5.83 12.29
C ARG A 109 -7.11 5.61 10.78
N THR A 110 -7.36 4.38 10.36
CA THR A 110 -7.44 4.02 8.94
C THR A 110 -8.79 4.46 8.37
N PHE A 111 -8.81 5.56 7.62
CA PHE A 111 -10.05 6.04 6.96
C PHE A 111 -10.42 5.22 5.73
N ALA A 112 -9.42 4.79 4.98
CA ALA A 112 -9.56 3.95 3.80
C ALA A 112 -8.25 3.19 3.58
N THR A 113 -8.37 1.95 3.12
CA THR A 113 -7.24 1.11 2.75
C THR A 113 -7.58 0.27 1.53
N ILE A 114 -6.60 0.02 0.68
CA ILE A 114 -6.69 -0.90 -0.45
C ILE A 114 -5.32 -1.42 -0.85
N THR A 115 -5.22 -2.71 -1.14
CA THR A 115 -4.00 -3.29 -1.71
C THR A 115 -3.86 -2.90 -3.18
N ILE A 116 -2.62 -2.84 -3.67
CA ILE A 116 -2.35 -2.56 -5.09
C ILE A 116 -3.04 -3.62 -5.99
N GLN A 117 -3.06 -4.87 -5.52
CA GLN A 117 -3.70 -5.99 -6.19
C GLN A 117 -5.20 -5.73 -6.40
N ASN A 118 -5.93 -5.46 -5.31
CA ASN A 118 -7.37 -5.23 -5.39
C ASN A 118 -7.71 -3.91 -6.08
N TYR A 119 -6.88 -2.88 -5.92
CA TYR A 119 -7.03 -1.63 -6.68
C TYR A 119 -6.99 -1.86 -8.20
N PHE A 120 -5.99 -2.58 -8.71
CA PHE A 120 -5.91 -2.85 -10.15
C PHE A 120 -7.00 -3.81 -10.65
N ARG A 121 -7.52 -4.69 -9.79
CA ARG A 121 -8.67 -5.56 -10.13
C ARG A 121 -9.97 -4.79 -10.33
N MET A 122 -10.08 -3.56 -9.85
CA MET A 122 -11.25 -2.70 -10.09
C MET A 122 -11.32 -2.15 -11.53
N TYR A 123 -10.21 -2.19 -12.28
CA TYR A 123 -10.19 -1.69 -13.65
C TYR A 123 -10.91 -2.67 -14.58
N THR A 124 -11.83 -2.14 -15.40
CA THR A 124 -12.53 -2.92 -16.44
C THR A 124 -11.56 -3.54 -17.45
N LYS A 125 -10.43 -2.88 -17.70
CA LYS A 125 -9.37 -3.37 -18.57
C LYS A 125 -8.02 -3.12 -17.93
N LEU A 126 -7.24 -4.19 -17.77
CA LEU A 126 -5.89 -4.16 -17.22
C LEU A 126 -4.91 -4.75 -18.24
N ALA A 127 -3.78 -4.09 -18.41
CA ALA A 127 -2.65 -4.56 -19.21
C ALA A 127 -1.35 -4.04 -18.61
N GLY A 128 -0.25 -4.78 -18.81
CA GLY A 128 1.06 -4.41 -18.30
C GLY A 128 2.18 -4.80 -19.27
N MET A 129 3.32 -4.13 -19.15
CA MET A 129 4.51 -4.43 -19.93
C MET A 129 5.74 -4.45 -19.01
N THR A 130 6.60 -5.45 -19.20
CA THR A 130 7.87 -5.59 -18.48
C THR A 130 8.77 -6.57 -19.22
N GLY A 131 10.09 -6.43 -19.08
CA GLY A 131 11.06 -7.34 -19.67
C GLY A 131 11.23 -8.66 -18.92
N THR A 132 10.66 -8.81 -17.73
CA THR A 132 10.93 -9.95 -16.83
C THR A 132 9.66 -10.50 -16.16
N ALA A 133 8.55 -10.62 -16.89
CA ALA A 133 7.29 -11.18 -16.36
C ALA A 133 7.17 -12.71 -16.47
N ALA A 134 7.98 -13.34 -17.33
CA ALA A 134 7.81 -14.76 -17.67
C ALA A 134 7.90 -15.69 -16.45
N THR A 135 8.75 -15.37 -15.46
CA THR A 135 8.89 -16.17 -14.23
C THR A 135 7.66 -16.09 -13.34
N GLU A 136 6.96 -14.95 -13.34
CA GLU A 136 5.79 -14.69 -12.49
C GLU A 136 4.47 -14.83 -13.25
N ALA A 137 4.47 -15.51 -14.41
CA ALA A 137 3.29 -15.63 -15.26
C ALA A 137 2.11 -16.28 -14.52
N GLU A 138 2.39 -17.29 -13.70
CA GLU A 138 1.39 -17.96 -12.89
C GLU A 138 0.79 -17.03 -11.82
N GLU A 139 1.61 -16.21 -11.16
CA GLU A 139 1.13 -15.21 -10.18
C GLU A 139 0.25 -14.16 -10.86
N LEU A 140 0.69 -13.60 -11.99
CA LEU A 140 -0.06 -12.60 -12.75
C LEU A 140 -1.42 -13.15 -13.22
N PHE A 141 -1.46 -14.40 -13.66
CA PHE A 141 -2.71 -15.05 -14.05
C PHE A 141 -3.61 -15.33 -12.84
N LYS A 142 -3.07 -15.84 -11.73
CA LYS A 142 -3.86 -16.14 -10.53
C LYS A 142 -4.52 -14.88 -9.96
N VAL A 143 -3.77 -13.80 -9.83
CA VAL A 143 -4.21 -12.54 -9.19
C VAL A 143 -5.02 -11.66 -10.14
N TYR A 144 -4.54 -11.45 -11.38
CA TYR A 144 -5.11 -10.45 -12.29
C TYR A 144 -5.78 -11.04 -13.54
N LYS A 145 -5.75 -12.38 -13.71
CA LYS A 145 -6.18 -13.06 -14.95
C LYS A 145 -5.45 -12.55 -16.19
N LEU A 146 -4.19 -12.14 -16.02
CA LEU A 146 -3.33 -11.67 -17.11
C LEU A 146 -2.44 -12.81 -17.60
N GLU A 147 -2.52 -13.09 -18.90
CA GLU A 147 -1.58 -13.97 -19.59
C GLU A 147 -0.28 -13.21 -19.90
N VAL A 148 0.85 -13.90 -19.79
CA VAL A 148 2.16 -13.33 -20.14
C VAL A 148 2.57 -13.85 -21.51
N THR A 149 2.59 -12.95 -22.50
CA THR A 149 3.12 -13.24 -23.83
C THR A 149 4.55 -12.71 -23.95
N GLN A 150 5.51 -13.60 -24.25
CA GLN A 150 6.87 -13.18 -24.57
C GLN A 150 6.94 -12.63 -25.98
N ILE A 151 7.24 -11.34 -26.11
CA ILE A 151 7.43 -10.69 -27.40
C ILE A 151 8.88 -10.92 -27.86
N PRO A 152 9.11 -11.45 -29.08
CA PRO A 152 10.46 -11.61 -29.61
C PRO A 152 11.20 -10.28 -29.66
N THR A 153 12.51 -10.31 -29.44
CA THR A 153 13.35 -9.13 -29.57
C THR A 153 13.43 -8.69 -31.04
N HIS A 154 13.49 -7.37 -31.27
CA HIS A 154 13.61 -6.81 -32.63
C HIS A 154 14.91 -7.25 -33.33
N ARG A 155 16.00 -7.40 -32.56
CA ARG A 155 17.29 -7.92 -33.01
C ARG A 155 17.73 -9.09 -32.13
N PRO A 156 18.53 -10.04 -32.65
CA PRO A 156 19.07 -11.14 -31.87
C PRO A 156 19.89 -10.64 -30.67
N MET A 157 19.69 -11.27 -29.51
CA MET A 157 20.46 -10.98 -28.30
C MET A 157 21.85 -11.62 -28.41
N VAL A 158 22.91 -10.80 -28.29
CA VAL A 158 24.32 -11.25 -28.39
C VAL A 158 25.12 -10.99 -27.11
N ARG A 159 24.46 -10.53 -26.04
CA ARG A 159 25.10 -10.31 -24.73
C ARG A 159 25.70 -11.59 -24.19
N VAL A 160 26.91 -11.52 -23.66
CA VAL A 160 27.59 -12.64 -23.00
C VAL A 160 27.32 -12.61 -21.50
N ASP A 161 26.50 -13.53 -21.01
CA ASP A 161 26.26 -13.72 -19.58
C ASP A 161 27.28 -14.71 -19.00
N HIS A 162 28.27 -14.20 -18.28
CA HIS A 162 29.29 -15.02 -17.64
C HIS A 162 28.73 -15.76 -16.41
N PRO A 163 29.31 -16.92 -16.06
CA PRO A 163 29.03 -17.60 -14.80
C PRO A 163 29.33 -16.73 -13.58
N ASP A 164 28.72 -17.08 -12.46
CA ASP A 164 28.91 -16.39 -11.19
C ASP A 164 30.27 -16.73 -10.58
N LEU A 165 30.93 -15.73 -10.01
CA LEU A 165 32.11 -15.91 -9.19
C LEU A 165 31.70 -15.89 -7.72
N VAL A 166 32.09 -16.91 -6.96
CA VAL A 166 31.75 -17.05 -5.55
C VAL A 166 33.01 -17.00 -4.70
N TYR A 167 33.06 -16.07 -3.75
CA TYR A 167 34.17 -15.84 -2.84
C TYR A 167 33.81 -16.30 -1.44
N LYS A 168 34.84 -16.60 -0.64
CA LYS A 168 34.64 -16.99 0.76
C LYS A 168 34.26 -15.80 1.64
N THR A 169 34.87 -14.63 1.40
CA THR A 169 34.65 -13.41 2.18
C THR A 169 34.16 -12.27 1.30
N GLU A 170 33.43 -11.33 1.90
CA GLU A 170 32.96 -10.13 1.22
C GLU A 170 34.14 -9.24 0.79
N GLN A 171 35.21 -9.21 1.58
CA GLN A 171 36.42 -8.46 1.22
C GLN A 171 37.12 -9.03 -0.02
N GLY A 172 37.21 -10.36 -0.14
CA GLY A 172 37.72 -11.02 -1.34
C GLY A 172 36.86 -10.71 -2.57
N LYS A 173 35.53 -10.74 -2.40
CA LYS A 173 34.56 -10.32 -3.42
C LYS A 173 34.80 -8.87 -3.87
N TRP A 174 34.95 -7.92 -2.93
CA TRP A 174 35.18 -6.51 -3.27
C TRP A 174 36.50 -6.28 -4.01
N ALA A 175 37.58 -6.93 -3.57
CA ALA A 175 38.87 -6.85 -4.25
C ALA A 175 38.76 -7.34 -5.71
N ALA A 176 38.03 -8.43 -5.94
CA ALA A 176 37.82 -8.97 -7.28
C ALA A 176 36.94 -8.07 -8.17
N VAL A 177 35.86 -7.50 -7.62
CA VAL A 177 35.03 -6.52 -8.35
C VAL A 177 35.88 -5.32 -8.78
N VAL A 178 36.68 -4.77 -7.86
CA VAL A 178 37.57 -3.63 -8.18
C VAL A 178 38.60 -4.01 -9.23
N ALA A 179 39.17 -5.22 -9.18
CA ALA A 179 40.12 -5.70 -10.18
C ALA A 179 39.48 -5.79 -11.58
N GLU A 180 38.28 -6.36 -11.71
CA GLU A 180 37.58 -6.44 -12.99
C GLU A 180 37.19 -5.05 -13.51
N VAL A 181 36.69 -4.15 -12.64
CA VAL A 181 36.40 -2.76 -13.05
C VAL A 181 37.66 -2.08 -13.56
N LYS A 182 38.81 -2.29 -12.91
CA LYS A 182 40.08 -1.68 -13.30
C LYS A 182 40.57 -2.17 -14.67
N GLU A 183 40.46 -3.46 -14.92
CA GLU A 183 40.80 -4.08 -16.22
C GLU A 183 39.94 -3.49 -17.34
N ARG A 184 38.61 -3.53 -17.16
CA ARG A 184 37.62 -3.01 -18.12
C ARG A 184 37.78 -1.51 -18.37
N ASN A 185 38.02 -0.75 -17.30
CA ASN A 185 38.22 0.70 -17.39
C ASN A 185 39.51 1.05 -18.14
N ALA A 186 40.58 0.27 -17.96
CA ALA A 186 41.84 0.45 -18.70
C ALA A 186 41.67 0.20 -20.20
N GLU A 187 40.78 -0.72 -20.58
CA GLU A 187 40.37 -0.97 -21.99
C GLU A 187 39.39 0.09 -22.52
N GLY A 188 38.90 0.99 -21.66
CA GLY A 188 37.90 2.01 -22.00
C GLY A 188 36.47 1.48 -22.05
N GLN A 189 36.22 0.24 -21.64
CA GLN A 189 34.89 -0.37 -21.61
C GLN A 189 34.03 0.23 -20.47
N PRO A 190 32.78 0.65 -20.73
CA PRO A 190 31.90 1.17 -19.69
C PRO A 190 31.41 0.06 -18.76
N VAL A 191 31.33 0.38 -17.47
CA VAL A 191 30.93 -0.57 -16.43
C VAL A 191 29.76 -0.02 -15.60
N LEU A 192 28.69 -0.81 -15.51
CA LEU A 192 27.58 -0.57 -14.59
C LEU A 192 27.62 -1.59 -13.47
N ILE A 193 27.70 -1.12 -12.22
CA ILE A 193 27.77 -1.96 -11.03
C ILE A 193 26.45 -1.84 -10.26
N GLY A 194 25.74 -2.96 -10.10
CA GLY A 194 24.52 -3.06 -9.32
C GLY A 194 24.79 -3.60 -7.92
N THR A 195 24.38 -2.84 -6.90
CA THR A 195 24.42 -3.23 -5.49
C THR A 195 23.02 -3.35 -4.91
N THR A 196 22.86 -4.03 -3.78
CA THR A 196 21.54 -4.21 -3.13
C THR A 196 21.18 -3.15 -2.10
N SER A 197 22.16 -2.39 -1.59
CA SER A 197 21.94 -1.39 -0.55
C SER A 197 22.80 -0.15 -0.77
N VAL A 198 22.35 0.98 -0.22
CA VAL A 198 23.09 2.25 -0.26
C VAL A 198 24.43 2.12 0.48
N GLU A 199 24.45 1.43 1.61
CA GLU A 199 25.66 1.16 2.40
C GLU A 199 26.73 0.40 1.59
N LYS A 200 26.34 -0.65 0.88
CA LYS A 200 27.25 -1.42 0.01
C LYS A 200 27.76 -0.58 -1.15
N SER A 201 26.90 0.25 -1.75
CA SER A 201 27.32 1.23 -2.76
C SER A 201 28.36 2.22 -2.24
N GLU A 202 28.18 2.76 -1.04
CA GLU A 202 29.13 3.70 -0.45
C GLU A 202 30.46 3.02 -0.09
N THR A 203 30.40 1.79 0.45
CA THR A 203 31.58 0.98 0.75
C THR A 203 32.40 0.69 -0.51
N LEU A 204 31.74 0.20 -1.57
CA LEU A 204 32.40 -0.06 -2.84
C LEU A 204 32.93 1.22 -3.51
N SER A 205 32.20 2.34 -3.39
CA SER A 205 32.68 3.64 -3.86
C SER A 205 34.00 4.03 -3.21
N GLN A 206 34.15 3.83 -1.89
CA GLN A 206 35.40 4.12 -1.19
C GLN A 206 36.55 3.25 -1.72
N GLU A 207 36.31 1.96 -1.93
CA GLU A 207 37.31 1.04 -2.50
C GLU A 207 37.72 1.41 -3.93
N LEU A 208 36.77 1.81 -4.79
CA LEU A 208 37.06 2.29 -6.13
C LEU A 208 37.88 3.59 -6.12
N ARG A 209 37.57 4.53 -5.20
CA ARG A 209 38.36 5.77 -5.03
C ARG A 209 39.78 5.48 -4.58
N ARG A 210 39.98 4.55 -3.64
CA ARG A 210 41.31 4.12 -3.19
C ARG A 210 42.16 3.56 -4.33
N ASN A 211 41.52 2.96 -5.33
CA ASN A 211 42.16 2.40 -6.51
C ASN A 211 42.24 3.39 -7.71
N GLY A 212 41.88 4.66 -7.50
CA GLY A 212 41.99 5.72 -8.52
C GLY A 212 40.91 5.69 -9.61
N ILE A 213 39.83 4.94 -9.41
CA ILE A 213 38.76 4.77 -10.41
C ILE A 213 37.70 5.86 -10.21
N ARG A 214 37.54 6.74 -11.21
CA ARG A 214 36.47 7.74 -11.24
C ARG A 214 35.15 7.05 -11.53
N HIS A 215 34.12 7.37 -10.76
CA HIS A 215 32.81 6.77 -10.90
C HIS A 215 31.71 7.70 -10.39
N GLU A 216 30.50 7.46 -10.86
CA GLU A 216 29.28 8.11 -10.41
C GLU A 216 28.43 7.15 -9.57
N ILE A 217 27.62 7.68 -8.65
CA ILE A 217 26.78 6.87 -7.74
C ILE A 217 25.33 7.29 -7.89
N LEU A 218 24.44 6.31 -8.02
CA LEU A 218 23.00 6.47 -8.10
C LEU A 218 22.34 5.79 -6.90
N ASN A 219 21.76 6.60 -6.01
CA ASN A 219 21.18 6.15 -4.73
C ASN A 219 19.65 6.37 -4.65
N ALA A 220 18.97 6.54 -5.78
CA ALA A 220 17.53 6.80 -5.89
C ALA A 220 17.02 8.04 -5.12
N LYS A 221 17.89 9.03 -4.86
CA LYS A 221 17.54 10.26 -4.12
C LYS A 221 17.03 11.36 -5.04
N ASN A 222 17.54 11.47 -6.27
CA ASN A 222 17.13 12.51 -7.23
C ASN A 222 17.05 11.96 -8.65
N HIS A 223 15.85 11.57 -9.05
CA HIS A 223 15.61 10.87 -10.31
C HIS A 223 15.99 11.68 -11.56
N GLU A 224 15.80 13.01 -11.58
CA GLU A 224 16.12 13.82 -12.76
C GLU A 224 17.63 13.90 -13.01
N ARG A 225 18.42 14.11 -11.94
CA ARG A 225 19.88 14.13 -12.03
C ARG A 225 20.45 12.74 -12.31
N GLU A 226 19.89 11.71 -11.68
CA GLU A 226 20.29 10.32 -11.91
C GLU A 226 20.01 9.88 -13.35
N ALA A 227 18.93 10.39 -13.97
CA ALA A 227 18.61 10.10 -15.37
C ALA A 227 19.67 10.66 -16.34
N LEU A 228 20.28 11.81 -16.03
CA LEU A 228 21.38 12.36 -16.83
C LEU A 228 22.64 11.51 -16.68
N ILE A 229 22.99 11.15 -15.44
CA ILE A 229 24.18 10.33 -15.15
C ILE A 229 24.07 8.95 -15.83
N ILE A 230 22.92 8.29 -15.73
CA ILE A 230 22.74 6.96 -16.32
C ILE A 230 22.71 7.00 -17.85
N ALA A 231 22.27 8.10 -18.47
CA ALA A 231 22.31 8.25 -19.93
C ALA A 231 23.75 8.28 -20.45
N ASP A 232 24.69 8.82 -19.66
CA ASP A 232 26.12 8.87 -19.96
C ASP A 232 26.88 7.60 -19.50
N ALA A 233 26.20 6.64 -18.87
CA ALA A 233 26.84 5.42 -18.34
C ALA A 233 27.40 4.48 -19.44
N GLY A 234 27.01 4.69 -20.70
CA GLY A 234 27.49 3.92 -21.86
C GLY A 234 28.70 4.55 -22.58
N GLN A 235 29.26 5.65 -22.06
CA GLN A 235 30.40 6.33 -22.66
C GLN A 235 31.74 5.68 -22.28
N GLN A 236 32.78 5.96 -23.08
CA GLN A 236 34.12 5.37 -22.87
C GLN A 236 34.66 5.62 -21.46
N GLY A 237 35.07 4.55 -20.79
CA GLY A 237 35.62 4.59 -19.42
C GLY A 237 34.63 5.02 -18.34
N ALA A 238 33.32 5.11 -18.64
CA ALA A 238 32.31 5.43 -17.64
C ALA A 238 32.17 4.28 -16.63
N VAL A 239 32.18 4.60 -15.34
CA VAL A 239 31.89 3.65 -14.26
C VAL A 239 30.75 4.21 -13.44
N THR A 240 29.64 3.45 -13.38
CA THR A 240 28.43 3.89 -12.68
C THR A 240 28.02 2.85 -11.65
N LEU A 241 27.86 3.26 -10.40
CA LEU A 241 27.31 2.45 -9.31
C LEU A 241 25.83 2.76 -9.16
N SER A 242 25.02 1.72 -9.09
CA SER A 242 23.57 1.83 -8.98
C SER A 242 23.07 0.94 -7.86
N THR A 243 22.40 1.53 -6.86
CA THR A 243 21.66 0.77 -5.85
C THR A 243 20.36 0.25 -6.45
N ASN A 244 20.11 -1.07 -6.38
CA ASN A 244 18.91 -1.79 -6.81
C ASN A 244 18.35 -1.32 -8.16
N MET A 245 17.44 -0.32 -8.10
CA MET A 245 16.67 0.18 -9.22
C MET A 245 16.97 1.64 -9.59
N ALA A 246 18.04 2.25 -9.09
CA ALA A 246 18.42 3.59 -9.51
C ALA A 246 18.67 3.62 -11.03
N GLY A 247 18.27 4.71 -11.69
CA GLY A 247 18.32 4.80 -13.16
C GLY A 247 17.37 3.86 -13.92
N ARG A 248 16.32 3.31 -13.29
CA ARG A 248 15.26 2.54 -13.99
C ARG A 248 14.42 3.41 -14.92
N GLY A 249 14.14 2.89 -16.11
CA GLY A 249 13.36 3.56 -17.14
C GLY A 249 14.17 4.45 -18.08
N VAL A 250 15.48 4.58 -17.87
CA VAL A 250 16.40 5.27 -18.78
C VAL A 250 17.25 4.24 -19.52
N ASP A 251 17.39 4.46 -20.82
CA ASP A 251 18.17 3.61 -21.71
C ASP A 251 19.63 4.07 -21.70
N ILE A 252 20.54 3.11 -21.57
CA ILE A 252 21.98 3.34 -21.64
C ILE A 252 22.37 3.11 -23.10
N LEU A 253 22.72 4.19 -23.80
CA LEU A 253 23.18 4.14 -25.18
C LEU A 253 24.71 3.99 -25.20
N LEU A 254 25.21 3.09 -26.03
CA LEU A 254 26.65 2.92 -26.19
C LEU A 254 27.24 4.12 -26.94
N GLY A 255 28.33 4.68 -26.41
CA GLY A 255 29.12 5.71 -27.07
C GLY A 255 29.83 5.20 -28.32
N GLU A 256 30.46 6.11 -29.06
CA GLU A 256 31.23 5.77 -30.27
C GLU A 256 32.42 4.84 -29.94
N GLY A 257 32.62 3.79 -30.74
CA GLY A 257 33.69 2.79 -30.52
C GLY A 257 33.43 1.77 -29.39
N ILE A 258 32.39 1.96 -28.57
CA ILE A 258 32.14 1.10 -27.40
C ILE A 258 31.73 -0.32 -27.78
N SER A 259 31.04 -0.48 -28.91
CA SER A 259 30.67 -1.80 -29.42
C SER A 259 31.89 -2.66 -29.77
N GLU A 260 33.01 -2.05 -30.14
CA GLU A 260 34.25 -2.75 -30.54
C GLU A 260 35.02 -3.27 -29.32
N VAL A 261 34.93 -2.57 -28.18
CA VAL A 261 35.52 -2.98 -26.90
C VAL A 261 34.60 -3.91 -26.09
N GLY A 262 33.57 -4.47 -26.71
CA GLY A 262 32.68 -5.47 -26.10
C GLY A 262 31.39 -4.92 -25.48
N GLY A 263 31.10 -3.62 -25.63
CA GLY A 263 29.85 -3.00 -25.17
C GLY A 263 29.79 -2.74 -23.66
N LEU A 264 28.60 -2.53 -23.11
CA LEU A 264 28.42 -2.30 -21.67
C LEU A 264 28.69 -3.59 -20.87
N HIS A 265 29.57 -3.50 -19.87
CA HIS A 265 29.79 -4.55 -18.90
C HIS A 265 28.96 -4.30 -17.63
N VAL A 266 28.14 -5.28 -17.24
CA VAL A 266 27.29 -5.19 -16.05
C VAL A 266 27.80 -6.12 -14.96
N ILE A 267 28.06 -5.56 -13.78
CA ILE A 267 28.48 -6.30 -12.60
C ILE A 267 27.35 -6.31 -11.58
N GLY A 268 26.90 -7.48 -11.17
CA GLY A 268 26.10 -7.65 -9.95
C GLY A 268 27.00 -7.98 -8.77
N THR A 269 26.95 -7.20 -7.69
CA THR A 269 27.79 -7.43 -6.51
C THR A 269 27.24 -8.48 -5.55
N GLU A 270 26.04 -8.98 -5.85
CA GLU A 270 25.38 -10.13 -5.25
C GLU A 270 24.12 -10.48 -6.04
N ARG A 271 23.56 -11.65 -5.72
CA ARG A 271 22.26 -12.11 -6.20
C ARG A 271 21.14 -11.51 -5.37
N HIS A 272 20.12 -10.96 -6.02
CA HIS A 272 18.91 -10.51 -5.35
C HIS A 272 18.04 -11.70 -4.95
N GLU A 273 17.08 -11.46 -4.06
CA GLU A 273 16.07 -12.47 -3.68
C GLU A 273 15.26 -13.02 -4.86
N ALA A 274 15.04 -12.19 -5.88
CA ALA A 274 14.27 -12.55 -7.06
C ALA A 274 15.11 -12.44 -8.33
N ARG A 275 15.15 -13.53 -9.11
CA ARG A 275 15.83 -13.68 -10.40
C ARG A 275 15.40 -12.63 -11.41
N ARG A 276 14.14 -12.16 -11.33
CA ARG A 276 13.64 -11.09 -12.19
C ARG A 276 14.42 -9.78 -12.01
N ILE A 277 14.92 -9.48 -10.81
CA ILE A 277 15.67 -8.26 -10.50
C ILE A 277 17.09 -8.39 -11.07
N ASP A 278 17.72 -9.54 -10.88
CA ASP A 278 19.01 -9.85 -11.50
C ASP A 278 18.95 -9.74 -13.03
N ASN A 279 17.89 -10.28 -13.64
CA ASN A 279 17.67 -10.21 -15.09
C ASN A 279 17.41 -8.78 -15.57
N GLN A 280 16.79 -7.93 -14.75
CA GLN A 280 16.67 -6.50 -15.05
C GLN A 280 18.02 -5.79 -15.04
N LEU A 281 18.91 -6.16 -14.10
CA LEU A 281 20.27 -5.65 -14.06
C LEU A 281 21.05 -6.08 -15.32
N ARG A 282 21.04 -7.38 -15.64
CA ARG A 282 21.65 -7.89 -16.89
C ARG A 282 21.11 -7.21 -18.14
N GLY A 283 19.79 -6.99 -18.17
CA GLY A 283 19.06 -6.34 -19.26
C GLY A 283 19.44 -4.88 -19.52
N ARG A 284 20.30 -4.28 -18.68
CA ARG A 284 20.91 -2.97 -18.96
C ARG A 284 21.93 -3.02 -20.09
N ALA A 285 22.58 -4.16 -20.31
CA ALA A 285 23.46 -4.42 -21.45
C ALA A 285 22.76 -5.23 -22.55
N GLY A 286 23.29 -5.14 -23.77
CA GLY A 286 22.82 -5.91 -24.92
C GLY A 286 21.53 -5.41 -25.56
N ARG A 287 21.23 -4.11 -25.46
CA ARG A 287 20.00 -3.53 -26.00
C ARG A 287 20.03 -3.53 -27.52
N GLN A 288 18.90 -3.83 -28.16
CA GLN A 288 18.79 -3.84 -29.64
C GLN A 288 19.91 -4.66 -30.34
N GLY A 289 20.37 -5.75 -29.73
CA GLY A 289 21.43 -6.59 -30.29
C GLY A 289 22.83 -5.99 -30.21
N ASP A 290 23.02 -4.94 -29.41
CA ASP A 290 24.34 -4.43 -29.07
C ASP A 290 25.17 -5.51 -28.35
N PRO A 291 26.51 -5.49 -28.48
CA PRO A 291 27.37 -6.30 -27.65
C PRO A 291 27.29 -5.83 -26.19
N GLY A 292 27.67 -6.71 -25.29
CA GLY A 292 27.71 -6.44 -23.87
C GLY A 292 28.01 -7.71 -23.11
N SER A 293 28.31 -7.57 -21.83
CA SER A 293 28.51 -8.72 -20.96
C SER A 293 27.94 -8.48 -19.58
N SER A 294 27.63 -9.55 -18.87
CA SER A 294 27.24 -9.48 -17.47
C SER A 294 27.95 -10.53 -16.64
N ARG A 295 28.25 -10.20 -15.38
CA ARG A 295 28.83 -11.13 -14.40
C ARG A 295 28.32 -10.81 -13.00
N PHE A 296 28.07 -11.83 -12.20
CA PHE A 296 27.74 -11.67 -10.79
C PHE A 296 28.90 -12.15 -9.91
N PHE A 297 29.16 -11.38 -8.86
CA PHE A 297 30.11 -11.68 -7.81
C PHE A 297 29.30 -11.93 -6.54
N ASN A 298 29.54 -13.05 -5.87
CA ASN A 298 28.85 -13.41 -4.64
C ASN A 298 29.88 -13.77 -3.57
N SER A 299 29.48 -13.66 -2.32
CA SER A 299 30.23 -14.11 -1.15
C SER A 299 29.40 -15.12 -0.36
N LEU A 300 30.05 -16.09 0.29
CA LEU A 300 29.38 -16.97 1.26
C LEU A 300 28.79 -16.19 2.44
N GLU A 301 29.25 -14.96 2.68
CA GLU A 301 28.75 -14.04 3.70
C GLU A 301 27.53 -13.22 3.25
N ASP A 302 27.17 -13.25 1.96
CA ASP A 302 26.02 -12.50 1.44
C ASP A 302 24.70 -13.02 2.03
N GLU A 303 23.74 -12.12 2.25
CA GLU A 303 22.48 -12.39 2.96
C GLU A 303 21.71 -13.58 2.37
N LEU A 304 21.53 -13.63 1.05
CA LEU A 304 20.85 -14.73 0.36
C LEU A 304 21.53 -16.08 0.62
N ILE A 305 22.86 -16.13 0.57
CA ILE A 305 23.62 -17.38 0.75
C ILE A 305 23.63 -17.74 2.24
N ARG A 306 23.83 -16.79 3.15
CA ARG A 306 23.81 -17.01 4.60
C ARG A 306 22.48 -17.58 5.09
N ILE A 307 21.34 -17.07 4.61
CA ILE A 307 20.01 -17.50 5.06
C ILE A 307 19.66 -18.92 4.55
N PHE A 308 20.15 -19.30 3.37
CA PHE A 308 19.72 -20.53 2.67
C PHE A 308 20.81 -21.59 2.48
N ALA A 309 22.08 -21.27 2.73
CA ALA A 309 23.13 -22.26 2.82
C ALA A 309 22.86 -23.14 4.05
N SER A 310 22.58 -24.42 3.81
CA SER A 310 22.56 -25.40 4.90
C SER A 310 23.90 -25.40 5.63
N GLU A 311 23.91 -25.57 6.96
CA GLU A 311 25.15 -25.69 7.76
C GLU A 311 26.13 -26.73 7.18
N ARG A 312 25.62 -27.75 6.49
CA ARG A 312 26.41 -28.74 5.76
C ARG A 312 27.23 -28.15 4.63
N VAL A 313 26.70 -27.20 3.86
CA VAL A 313 27.42 -26.56 2.74
C VAL A 313 28.48 -25.61 3.28
N ALA A 314 28.14 -24.80 4.28
CA ALA A 314 29.10 -23.93 4.97
C ALA A 314 30.24 -24.73 5.64
N GLY A 315 29.90 -25.84 6.30
CA GLY A 315 30.85 -26.74 6.95
C GLY A 315 31.74 -27.56 5.99
N LEU A 316 31.24 -27.87 4.79
CA LEU A 316 32.05 -28.52 3.76
C LEU A 316 33.06 -27.53 3.16
N MET A 317 32.63 -26.29 2.89
CA MET A 317 33.46 -25.25 2.29
C MET A 317 34.56 -24.74 3.22
N SER A 318 34.27 -24.62 4.53
CA SER A 318 35.28 -24.23 5.53
C SER A 318 36.39 -25.27 5.71
N ARG A 319 36.10 -26.56 5.46
CA ARG A 319 37.09 -27.65 5.50
C ARG A 319 37.93 -27.78 4.23
N LEU A 320 37.46 -27.23 3.11
CA LEU A 320 38.12 -27.35 1.81
C LEU A 320 39.30 -26.40 1.61
N GLY A 321 39.59 -25.50 2.56
CA GLY A 321 40.84 -24.72 2.56
C GLY A 321 40.98 -23.76 1.39
N PHE A 322 39.87 -23.20 0.88
CA PHE A 322 39.91 -22.21 -0.19
C PHE A 322 40.59 -20.92 0.27
N ASP A 323 41.46 -20.38 -0.59
CA ASP A 323 42.05 -19.06 -0.45
C ASP A 323 40.96 -17.98 -0.58
N ASP A 324 41.02 -16.95 0.26
CA ASP A 324 40.02 -15.87 0.29
C ASP A 324 40.04 -15.06 -1.03
N ALA A 325 41.12 -15.13 -1.80
CA ALA A 325 41.31 -14.41 -3.05
C ALA A 325 40.89 -15.18 -4.32
N GLN A 326 40.70 -16.51 -4.28
CA GLN A 326 40.37 -17.30 -5.47
C GLN A 326 38.86 -17.56 -5.60
N PRO A 327 38.26 -17.33 -6.78
CA PRO A 327 36.86 -17.61 -7.01
C PRO A 327 36.58 -19.12 -7.08
N ILE A 328 35.47 -19.53 -6.49
CA ILE A 328 34.93 -20.89 -6.61
C ILE A 328 34.04 -20.93 -7.84
N GLU A 329 34.62 -21.30 -8.99
CA GLU A 329 33.89 -21.51 -10.23
C GLU A 329 33.38 -22.95 -10.31
N SER A 330 32.18 -23.20 -9.77
CA SER A 330 31.53 -24.50 -9.86
C SER A 330 30.06 -24.37 -10.23
N GLY A 331 29.64 -25.10 -11.27
CA GLY A 331 28.24 -25.19 -11.68
C GLY A 331 27.32 -25.71 -10.56
N MET A 332 27.86 -26.50 -9.63
CA MET A 332 27.13 -26.98 -8.45
C MET A 332 26.76 -25.82 -7.50
N VAL A 333 27.68 -24.87 -7.30
CA VAL A 333 27.48 -23.71 -6.40
C VAL A 333 26.49 -22.72 -7.04
N THR A 334 26.64 -22.44 -8.33
CA THR A 334 25.70 -21.59 -9.09
C THR A 334 24.28 -22.19 -9.07
N GLY A 335 24.16 -23.52 -9.23
CA GLY A 335 22.90 -24.25 -9.12
C GLY A 335 22.27 -24.15 -7.72
N ALA A 336 23.07 -24.27 -6.66
CA ALA A 336 22.61 -24.13 -5.28
C ALA A 336 22.08 -22.71 -4.98
N ILE A 337 22.76 -21.67 -5.46
CA ILE A 337 22.31 -20.28 -5.32
C ILE A 337 20.98 -20.07 -6.06
N THR A 338 20.85 -20.61 -7.28
CA THR A 338 19.60 -20.53 -8.05
C THR A 338 18.44 -21.21 -7.31
N GLN A 339 18.68 -22.36 -6.67
CA GLN A 339 17.66 -23.05 -5.86
C GLN A 339 17.28 -22.24 -4.62
N ALA A 340 18.24 -21.55 -3.99
CA ALA A 340 17.95 -20.63 -2.89
C ALA A 340 17.03 -19.49 -3.35
N GLN A 341 17.29 -18.86 -4.51
CA GLN A 341 16.43 -17.83 -5.07
C GLN A 341 15.01 -18.35 -5.36
N VAL A 342 14.88 -19.52 -6.00
CA VAL A 342 13.56 -20.13 -6.25
C VAL A 342 12.78 -20.33 -4.95
N LYS A 343 13.45 -20.78 -3.89
CA LYS A 343 12.83 -20.97 -2.58
C LYS A 343 12.38 -19.65 -1.95
N VAL A 344 13.17 -18.59 -2.07
CA VAL A 344 12.81 -17.24 -1.62
C VAL A 344 11.62 -16.70 -2.41
N GLU A 345 11.65 -16.83 -3.74
CA GLU A 345 10.56 -16.40 -4.62
C GLU A 345 9.24 -17.10 -4.27
N THR A 346 9.25 -18.44 -4.14
CA THR A 346 8.06 -19.21 -3.74
C THR A 346 7.55 -18.75 -2.38
N ARG A 347 8.45 -18.53 -1.43
CA ARG A 347 8.07 -18.04 -0.10
C ARG A 347 7.45 -16.64 -0.15
N ASN A 348 8.06 -15.71 -0.89
CA ASN A 348 7.53 -14.36 -1.06
C ASN A 348 6.19 -14.37 -1.81
N PHE A 349 6.02 -15.28 -2.78
CA PHE A 349 4.75 -15.54 -3.44
C PHE A 349 3.69 -16.03 -2.44
N ASP A 350 4.00 -16.99 -1.57
CA ASP A 350 3.07 -17.50 -0.57
C ASP A 350 2.66 -16.42 0.45
N ILE A 351 3.60 -15.57 0.87
CA ILE A 351 3.31 -14.41 1.74
C ILE A 351 2.34 -13.45 1.05
N ARG A 352 2.62 -13.07 -0.20
CA ARG A 352 1.74 -12.19 -0.99
C ARG A 352 0.37 -12.81 -1.24
N LYS A 353 0.33 -14.11 -1.53
CA LYS A 353 -0.91 -14.87 -1.73
C LYS A 353 -1.76 -14.85 -0.47
N ARG A 354 -1.17 -15.16 0.69
CA ARG A 354 -1.89 -15.09 1.97
C ARG A 354 -2.38 -13.68 2.25
N ALA A 355 -1.53 -12.67 2.10
CA ALA A 355 -1.93 -11.27 2.28
C ALA A 355 -3.12 -10.88 1.39
N LEU A 356 -3.16 -11.35 0.14
CA LEU A 356 -4.29 -11.18 -0.77
C LEU A 356 -5.54 -11.92 -0.29
N GLU A 357 -5.41 -13.16 0.21
CA GLU A 357 -6.54 -13.94 0.74
C GLU A 357 -7.20 -13.26 1.96
N PHE A 358 -6.40 -12.63 2.83
CA PHE A 358 -6.92 -11.80 3.94
C PHE A 358 -7.57 -10.51 3.42
N ASP A 359 -6.95 -9.82 2.48
CA ASP A 359 -7.49 -8.59 1.89
C ASP A 359 -8.76 -8.84 1.06
N ASP A 360 -8.91 -10.02 0.46
CA ASP A 360 -10.10 -10.37 -0.32
C ASP A 360 -11.37 -10.42 0.54
N VAL A 361 -11.26 -10.82 1.81
CA VAL A 361 -12.37 -10.77 2.77
C VAL A 361 -12.81 -9.31 2.99
N LEU A 362 -11.84 -8.44 3.29
CA LEU A 362 -12.10 -7.01 3.49
C LEU A 362 -12.58 -6.34 2.20
N ASN A 363 -12.07 -6.76 1.04
CA ASN A 363 -12.45 -6.25 -0.26
C ASN A 363 -13.92 -6.53 -0.58
N ASN A 364 -14.43 -7.71 -0.23
CA ASN A 364 -15.85 -8.03 -0.43
C ASN A 364 -16.74 -7.11 0.43
N GLN A 365 -16.39 -6.93 1.71
CA GLN A 365 -17.08 -6.00 2.60
C GLN A 365 -17.00 -4.56 2.11
N ARG A 366 -15.81 -4.12 1.68
CA ARG A 366 -15.57 -2.78 1.11
C ARG A 366 -16.42 -2.55 -0.13
N ASN A 367 -16.47 -3.51 -1.05
CA ASN A 367 -17.26 -3.36 -2.28
C ASN A 367 -18.73 -3.14 -1.94
N ARG A 368 -19.27 -3.85 -0.96
CA ARG A 368 -20.66 -3.67 -0.52
C ARG A 368 -20.87 -2.29 0.09
N ILE A 369 -20.07 -1.91 1.09
CA ILE A 369 -20.18 -0.59 1.74
C ILE A 369 -19.98 0.55 0.75
N TYR A 370 -19.07 0.42 -0.21
CA TYR A 370 -18.80 1.46 -1.21
C TYR A 370 -19.90 1.54 -2.27
N GLU A 371 -20.57 0.43 -2.59
CA GLU A 371 -21.77 0.39 -3.42
C GLU A 371 -22.94 1.07 -2.71
N ASP A 372 -23.19 0.73 -1.44
CA ASP A 372 -24.25 1.36 -0.62
C ASP A 372 -23.99 2.88 -0.50
N ARG A 373 -22.76 3.26 -0.16
CA ARG A 373 -22.33 4.67 -0.06
C ARG A 373 -22.48 5.43 -1.39
N ARG A 374 -22.18 4.79 -2.52
CA ARG A 374 -22.36 5.40 -3.85
C ARG A 374 -23.84 5.58 -4.16
N THR A 375 -24.66 4.58 -3.87
CA THR A 375 -26.11 4.64 -4.06
C THR A 375 -26.71 5.82 -3.28
N ILE A 376 -26.31 6.01 -2.03
CA ILE A 376 -26.76 7.16 -1.22
C ILE A 376 -26.33 8.51 -1.82
N LEU A 377 -25.11 8.60 -2.37
CA LEU A 377 -24.59 9.84 -2.98
C LEU A 377 -25.23 10.17 -4.34
N GLU A 378 -25.56 9.16 -5.14
CA GLU A 378 -26.02 9.31 -6.53
C GLU A 378 -27.55 9.40 -6.68
N GLN A 379 -28.28 9.77 -5.61
CA GLN A 379 -29.75 9.91 -5.53
C GLN A 379 -30.54 8.60 -5.34
N GLY A 380 -29.98 7.60 -4.65
CA GLY A 380 -30.75 6.45 -4.19
C GLY A 380 -31.91 6.84 -3.26
N GLU A 381 -32.93 5.98 -3.20
CA GLU A 381 -34.09 6.10 -2.32
C GLU A 381 -33.70 5.92 -0.85
N VAL A 382 -33.13 6.96 -0.24
CA VAL A 382 -32.68 6.94 1.16
C VAL A 382 -33.82 6.83 2.16
N ARG A 383 -35.05 7.19 1.75
CA ARG A 383 -36.27 7.02 2.55
C ARG A 383 -36.44 5.58 2.98
N GLU A 384 -36.43 4.70 1.99
CA GLU A 384 -36.76 3.29 2.16
C GLU A 384 -35.72 2.64 3.06
N THR A 385 -34.43 2.94 2.86
CA THR A 385 -33.35 2.44 3.71
C THR A 385 -33.48 2.88 5.18
N ILE A 386 -33.86 4.13 5.43
CA ILE A 386 -34.09 4.62 6.80
C ILE A 386 -35.27 3.91 7.45
N LEU A 387 -36.39 3.81 6.72
CA LEU A 387 -37.58 3.11 7.21
C LEU A 387 -37.29 1.65 7.50
N GLU A 388 -36.55 0.96 6.63
CA GLU A 388 -36.15 -0.43 6.80
C GLU A 388 -35.36 -0.61 8.12
N HIS A 389 -34.35 0.24 8.38
CA HIS A 389 -33.62 0.21 9.66
C HIS A 389 -34.49 0.54 10.88
N LEU A 390 -35.43 1.48 10.76
CA LEU A 390 -36.36 1.80 11.85
C LEU A 390 -37.31 0.64 12.15
N HIS A 391 -37.85 0.00 11.11
CA HIS A 391 -38.73 -1.16 11.22
C HIS A 391 -37.99 -2.36 11.81
N GLU A 392 -36.78 -2.66 11.34
CA GLU A 392 -35.95 -3.75 11.87
C GLU A 392 -35.66 -3.58 13.37
N GLU A 393 -35.24 -2.39 13.79
CA GLU A 393 -34.93 -2.09 15.20
C GLU A 393 -36.18 -2.11 16.08
N ALA A 394 -37.30 -1.57 15.60
CA ALA A 394 -38.55 -1.56 16.35
C ALA A 394 -39.17 -2.98 16.44
N ALA A 395 -39.08 -3.76 15.37
CA ALA A 395 -39.45 -5.17 15.36
C ALA A 395 -38.60 -5.98 16.34
N ALA A 396 -37.28 -5.81 16.34
CA ALA A 396 -36.38 -6.50 17.28
C ALA A 396 -36.76 -6.22 18.75
N LEU A 397 -37.16 -5.00 19.09
CA LEU A 397 -37.68 -4.68 20.42
C LEU A 397 -39.00 -5.41 20.73
N ALA A 398 -39.95 -5.41 19.80
CA ALA A 398 -41.21 -6.14 19.96
C ALA A 398 -40.96 -7.65 20.14
N GLU A 399 -40.08 -8.23 19.32
CA GLU A 399 -39.71 -9.65 19.38
C GLU A 399 -39.09 -10.00 20.73
N SER A 400 -38.09 -9.24 21.18
CA SER A 400 -37.43 -9.45 22.48
C SER A 400 -38.39 -9.37 23.67
N THR A 401 -39.46 -8.58 23.55
CA THR A 401 -40.51 -8.49 24.57
C THR A 401 -41.33 -9.78 24.63
N THR A 402 -41.56 -10.43 23.49
CA THR A 402 -42.32 -11.69 23.39
C THR A 402 -41.47 -12.96 23.62
N GLU A 403 -40.14 -12.86 23.61
CA GLU A 403 -39.25 -14.01 23.84
C GLU A 403 -39.38 -14.60 25.25
N SER A 404 -39.76 -13.77 26.23
CA SER A 404 -39.84 -14.16 27.63
C SER A 404 -41.00 -15.12 27.92
N SER A 405 -42.11 -15.00 27.18
CA SER A 405 -43.28 -15.89 27.32
C SER A 405 -44.24 -15.76 26.12
N PRO A 406 -44.82 -16.86 25.63
CA PRO A 406 -45.85 -16.82 24.59
C PRO A 406 -47.20 -16.26 25.07
N ASP A 407 -47.41 -16.12 26.39
CA ASP A 407 -48.65 -15.60 26.96
C ASP A 407 -48.70 -14.06 26.92
N PRO A 408 -49.70 -13.43 26.26
CA PRO A 408 -49.77 -11.97 26.12
C PRO A 408 -49.84 -11.19 27.43
N GLU A 409 -50.37 -11.80 28.50
CA GLU A 409 -50.45 -11.18 29.82
C GLU A 409 -49.07 -11.06 30.52
N GLU A 410 -48.08 -11.83 30.08
CA GLU A 410 -46.72 -11.83 30.62
C GLU A 410 -45.75 -10.93 29.81
N TRP A 411 -46.22 -10.31 28.73
CA TRP A 411 -45.39 -9.39 27.93
C TRP A 411 -45.06 -8.12 28.70
N ASP A 412 -43.78 -7.72 28.72
CA ASP A 412 -43.35 -6.45 29.31
C ASP A 412 -43.67 -5.26 28.39
N LEU A 413 -44.96 -4.95 28.26
CA LEU A 413 -45.44 -3.80 27.49
C LEU A 413 -44.94 -2.47 28.05
N THR A 414 -44.59 -2.40 29.34
CA THR A 414 -44.07 -1.18 29.96
C THR A 414 -42.64 -0.92 29.49
N GLY A 415 -41.78 -1.95 29.48
CA GLY A 415 -40.44 -1.90 28.93
C GLY A 415 -40.43 -1.57 27.43
N LEU A 416 -41.30 -2.21 26.66
CA LEU A 416 -41.47 -1.95 25.23
C LEU A 416 -41.86 -0.49 24.96
N CYS A 417 -42.87 0.03 25.65
CA CYS A 417 -43.29 1.44 25.51
C CYS A 417 -42.16 2.41 25.85
N ALA A 418 -41.36 2.14 26.89
CA ALA A 418 -40.23 2.98 27.25
C ALA A 418 -39.15 3.00 26.16
N ALA A 419 -38.82 1.82 25.61
CA ALA A 419 -37.85 1.70 24.52
C ALA A 419 -38.34 2.37 23.23
N LEU A 420 -39.59 2.15 22.84
CA LEU A 420 -40.20 2.77 21.66
C LEU A 420 -40.28 4.30 21.79
N ASN A 421 -40.68 4.82 22.96
CA ASN A 421 -40.67 6.27 23.19
C ASN A 421 -39.27 6.88 23.06
N ALA A 422 -38.23 6.13 23.45
CA ALA A 422 -36.86 6.58 23.28
C ALA A 422 -36.46 6.61 21.79
N ILE A 423 -36.70 5.53 21.04
CA ILE A 423 -36.32 5.45 19.61
C ILE A 423 -37.14 6.41 18.76
N LEU A 424 -38.47 6.42 18.92
CA LEU A 424 -39.40 7.23 18.15
C LEU A 424 -39.47 8.70 18.58
N ALA A 425 -38.75 9.07 19.65
CA ALA A 425 -38.73 10.43 20.20
C ALA A 425 -40.13 10.98 20.57
N ARG A 426 -41.08 10.10 20.88
CA ARG A 426 -42.49 10.45 21.19
C ARG A 426 -42.78 10.79 22.65
N GLY A 427 -41.76 11.04 23.47
CA GLY A 427 -41.90 11.74 24.75
C GLY A 427 -42.91 11.17 25.76
N GLY A 428 -43.25 9.87 25.70
CA GLY A 428 -44.22 9.23 26.58
C GLY A 428 -45.63 9.08 26.00
N GLU A 429 -45.86 9.43 24.74
CA GLU A 429 -47.14 9.22 24.05
C GLU A 429 -47.45 7.75 23.77
N ILE A 430 -46.42 6.91 23.65
CA ILE A 430 -46.62 5.47 23.45
C ILE A 430 -46.88 4.85 24.82
N THR A 431 -48.12 4.44 25.05
CA THR A 431 -48.55 3.85 26.32
C THR A 431 -49.06 2.42 26.12
N PRO A 432 -49.07 1.57 27.16
CA PRO A 432 -49.46 0.16 27.03
C PRO A 432 -50.85 -0.05 26.42
N GLN A 433 -51.76 0.91 26.62
CA GLN A 433 -53.13 0.87 26.08
C GLN A 433 -53.18 0.81 24.54
N LEU A 434 -52.12 1.24 23.84
CA LEU A 434 -52.03 1.15 22.39
C LEU A 434 -51.86 -0.29 21.89
N PHE A 435 -51.55 -1.22 22.79
CA PHE A 435 -51.33 -2.64 22.51
C PHE A 435 -52.41 -3.53 23.16
N ASP A 436 -53.46 -2.93 23.73
CA ASP A 436 -54.56 -3.67 24.34
C ASP A 436 -55.31 -4.51 23.29
N GLY A 437 -55.53 -5.80 23.58
CA GLY A 437 -56.28 -6.71 22.71
C GLY A 437 -55.45 -7.38 21.61
N LEU A 438 -54.13 -7.22 21.61
CA LEU A 438 -53.22 -7.97 20.75
C LEU A 438 -52.93 -9.33 21.38
N GLU A 439 -53.20 -10.41 20.63
CA GLU A 439 -53.07 -11.79 21.15
C GLU A 439 -51.90 -12.54 20.52
N ARG A 440 -51.37 -12.04 19.40
CA ARG A 440 -50.30 -12.70 18.64
C ARG A 440 -49.08 -11.80 18.47
N ARG A 441 -47.89 -12.41 18.49
CA ARG A 441 -46.61 -11.73 18.22
C ARG A 441 -46.64 -10.94 16.91
N GLU A 442 -47.20 -11.52 15.86
CA GLU A 442 -47.32 -10.87 14.54
C GLU A 442 -48.09 -9.55 14.64
N GLU A 443 -49.18 -9.52 15.41
CA GLU A 443 -50.00 -8.31 15.58
C GLU A 443 -49.27 -7.22 16.38
N LEU A 444 -48.43 -7.62 17.34
CA LEU A 444 -47.58 -6.68 18.09
C LEU A 444 -46.52 -6.05 17.17
N VAL A 445 -45.83 -6.86 16.36
CA VAL A 445 -44.80 -6.38 15.42
C VAL A 445 -45.44 -5.46 14.38
N ASP A 446 -46.57 -5.85 13.80
CA ASP A 446 -47.31 -5.02 12.83
C ASP A 446 -47.72 -3.68 13.45
N ARG A 447 -48.26 -3.68 14.67
CA ARG A 447 -48.67 -2.44 15.34
C ARG A 447 -47.48 -1.53 15.67
N VAL A 448 -46.33 -2.10 16.04
CA VAL A 448 -45.10 -1.33 16.25
C VAL A 448 -44.62 -0.72 14.93
N GLY A 449 -44.68 -1.46 13.82
CA GLY A 449 -44.37 -0.95 12.48
C GLY A 449 -45.27 0.23 12.09
N GLU A 450 -46.58 0.14 12.32
CA GLU A 450 -47.49 1.26 12.09
C GLU A 450 -47.09 2.52 12.88
N LEU A 451 -46.68 2.36 14.15
CA LEU A 451 -46.21 3.48 14.96
C LEU A 451 -44.92 4.10 14.41
N VAL A 452 -44.02 3.31 13.81
CA VAL A 452 -42.80 3.80 13.14
C VAL A 452 -43.20 4.68 11.95
N ASP A 453 -44.06 4.18 11.08
CA ASP A 453 -44.51 4.89 9.88
C ASP A 453 -45.23 6.19 10.24
N GLU A 454 -46.19 6.14 11.18
CA GLU A 454 -46.91 7.32 11.67
C GLU A 454 -45.94 8.42 12.17
N THR A 455 -44.94 8.01 12.96
CA THR A 455 -43.96 8.94 13.55
C THR A 455 -43.08 9.57 12.47
N TYR A 456 -42.61 8.75 11.54
CA TYR A 456 -41.73 9.19 10.48
C TYR A 456 -42.45 10.13 9.49
N GLU A 457 -43.68 9.80 9.10
CA GLU A 457 -44.50 10.65 8.23
C GLU A 457 -44.80 12.01 8.87
N GLN A 458 -45.14 12.02 10.16
CA GLN A 458 -45.33 13.26 10.90
C GLN A 458 -44.04 14.10 10.91
N ARG A 459 -42.89 13.45 11.10
CA ARG A 459 -41.59 14.12 11.09
C ARG A 459 -41.24 14.72 9.73
N GLU A 460 -41.50 13.99 8.66
CA GLU A 460 -41.30 14.45 7.28
C GLU A 460 -42.20 15.65 6.97
N ALA A 461 -43.45 15.64 7.45
CA ALA A 461 -44.38 16.75 7.29
C ALA A 461 -43.93 18.02 8.03
N ASP A 462 -43.34 17.88 9.23
CA ASP A 462 -42.87 19.01 10.04
C ASP A 462 -41.63 19.72 9.44
N ILE A 463 -40.68 18.95 8.90
CA ILE A 463 -39.41 19.48 8.36
C ILE A 463 -39.52 19.82 6.87
N GLY A 464 -40.38 19.11 6.14
CA GLY A 464 -40.50 19.16 4.69
C GLY A 464 -39.65 18.08 3.99
N PRO A 465 -40.14 17.52 2.87
CA PRO A 465 -39.55 16.34 2.23
C PRO A 465 -38.13 16.60 1.73
N ASP A 466 -37.87 17.72 1.05
CA ASP A 466 -36.55 18.00 0.46
C ASP A 466 -35.45 18.10 1.54
N VAL A 467 -35.75 18.76 2.65
CA VAL A 467 -34.83 18.92 3.79
C VAL A 467 -34.67 17.59 4.53
N MET A 468 -35.73 16.78 4.65
CA MET A 468 -35.67 15.46 5.25
C MET A 468 -34.74 14.52 4.43
N ARG A 469 -34.85 14.51 3.10
CA ARG A 469 -33.94 13.73 2.23
C ARG A 469 -32.48 14.15 2.42
N ALA A 470 -32.22 15.45 2.58
CA ALA A 470 -30.88 15.97 2.84
C ALA A 470 -30.32 15.50 4.20
N VAL A 471 -31.15 15.52 5.24
CA VAL A 471 -30.81 15.00 6.57
C VAL A 471 -30.47 13.53 6.51
N GLU A 472 -31.28 12.73 5.82
CA GLU A 472 -31.08 11.29 5.72
C GLU A 472 -29.78 10.93 5.01
N ARG A 473 -29.52 11.54 3.84
CA ARG A 473 -28.25 11.31 3.12
C ARG A 473 -27.07 11.68 3.99
N TRP A 474 -27.08 12.87 4.58
CA TRP A 474 -26.00 13.33 5.45
C TRP A 474 -25.80 12.40 6.64
N PHE A 475 -26.89 12.00 7.29
CA PHE A 475 -26.85 11.17 8.49
C PHE A 475 -26.41 9.74 8.19
N LEU A 476 -26.96 9.11 7.14
CA LEU A 476 -26.58 7.77 6.69
C LEU A 476 -25.09 7.73 6.33
N LEU A 477 -24.62 8.66 5.50
CA LEU A 477 -23.21 8.71 5.09
C LEU A 477 -22.29 8.88 6.29
N ARG A 478 -22.64 9.78 7.22
CA ARG A 478 -21.84 10.01 8.43
C ARG A 478 -21.79 8.77 9.32
N THR A 479 -22.92 8.09 9.49
CA THR A 479 -23.03 6.90 10.35
C THR A 479 -22.27 5.73 9.75
N ILE A 480 -22.47 5.47 8.45
CA ILE A 480 -21.72 4.45 7.69
C ILE A 480 -20.22 4.75 7.75
N ASP A 481 -19.79 5.98 7.44
CA ASP A 481 -18.38 6.34 7.44
C ASP A 481 -17.75 6.17 8.83
N THR A 482 -18.45 6.55 9.90
CA THR A 482 -17.95 6.41 11.29
C THR A 482 -17.73 4.95 11.66
N HIS A 483 -18.74 4.10 11.46
CA HIS A 483 -18.64 2.68 11.81
C HIS A 483 -17.73 1.90 10.86
N TRP A 484 -17.65 2.29 9.59
CA TRP A 484 -16.71 1.71 8.65
C TRP A 484 -15.25 1.98 9.06
N ILE A 485 -14.92 3.20 9.54
CA ILE A 485 -13.58 3.52 10.04
C ILE A 485 -13.24 2.68 11.28
N GLU A 486 -14.20 2.50 12.18
CA GLU A 486 -14.03 1.64 13.36
C GLU A 486 -13.82 0.18 12.96
N HIS A 487 -14.60 -0.32 11.99
CA HIS A 487 -14.46 -1.66 11.44
C HIS A 487 -13.11 -1.87 10.75
N LEU A 488 -12.65 -0.91 9.94
CA LEU A 488 -11.32 -0.98 9.33
C LEU A 488 -10.21 -1.10 10.37
N THR A 489 -10.33 -0.37 11.47
CA THR A 489 -9.37 -0.41 12.58
C THR A 489 -9.42 -1.78 13.27
N ALA A 490 -10.62 -2.28 13.61
CA ALA A 490 -10.80 -3.58 14.24
C ALA A 490 -10.33 -4.75 13.36
N MET A 491 -10.53 -4.64 12.04
CA MET A 491 -10.08 -5.63 11.06
C MET A 491 -8.55 -5.67 10.92
N GLU A 492 -7.89 -4.51 11.05
CA GLU A 492 -6.43 -4.42 11.06
C GLU A 492 -5.84 -5.12 12.29
N GLU A 493 -6.36 -4.81 13.48
CA GLU A 493 -5.99 -5.46 14.75
C GLU A 493 -6.25 -6.97 14.72
N LEU A 494 -7.42 -7.38 14.21
CA LEU A 494 -7.78 -8.80 14.06
C LEU A 494 -6.79 -9.54 13.17
N ARG A 495 -6.38 -8.94 12.04
CA ARG A 495 -5.44 -9.55 11.10
C ARG A 495 -4.07 -9.78 11.75
N GLU A 496 -3.62 -8.88 12.61
CA GLU A 496 -2.33 -9.01 13.30
C GLU A 496 -2.41 -10.02 14.46
N GLY A 497 -3.51 -10.01 15.22
CA GLY A 497 -3.73 -10.90 16.36
C GLY A 497 -4.11 -12.34 16.01
N ILE A 498 -4.63 -12.62 14.81
CA ILE A 498 -5.13 -13.96 14.45
C ILE A 498 -4.04 -15.03 14.45
N HIS A 499 -2.78 -14.64 14.24
CA HIS A 499 -1.65 -15.56 14.26
C HIS A 499 -1.38 -16.15 15.64
N LEU A 500 -1.72 -15.43 16.72
CA LEU A 500 -1.62 -15.91 18.11
C LEU A 500 -2.73 -16.90 18.47
N ARG A 501 -3.85 -16.93 17.72
CA ARG A 501 -4.93 -17.93 17.89
C ARG A 501 -4.65 -19.24 17.15
N GLY A 502 -3.62 -19.28 16.30
CA GLY A 502 -3.17 -20.47 15.56
C GLY A 502 -2.70 -21.64 16.43
N TYR A 503 -2.54 -21.44 17.76
CA TYR A 503 -2.25 -22.52 18.72
C TYR A 503 -3.36 -23.59 18.82
N GLY A 504 -4.58 -23.29 18.32
CA GLY A 504 -5.73 -24.20 18.36
C GLY A 504 -5.87 -25.21 17.21
N GLN A 505 -4.84 -25.44 16.39
CA GLN A 505 -4.89 -26.30 15.18
C GLN A 505 -5.89 -25.87 14.08
N GLN A 506 -6.51 -24.70 14.19
CA GLN A 506 -7.38 -24.14 13.15
C GLN A 506 -6.58 -23.28 12.17
N ASP A 507 -6.96 -23.31 10.88
CA ASP A 507 -6.36 -22.44 9.86
C ASP A 507 -6.65 -20.96 10.20
N PRO A 508 -5.63 -20.10 10.38
CA PRO A 508 -5.82 -18.69 10.71
C PRO A 508 -6.71 -17.93 9.72
N LEU A 509 -6.70 -18.30 8.43
CA LEU A 509 -7.54 -17.65 7.43
C LEU A 509 -9.03 -17.99 7.64
N VAL A 510 -9.35 -19.21 8.06
CA VAL A 510 -10.73 -19.62 8.35
C VAL A 510 -11.23 -18.91 9.62
N ALA A 511 -10.39 -18.89 10.67
CA ALA A 511 -10.70 -18.15 11.89
C ALA A 511 -10.91 -16.65 11.60
N TYR A 512 -10.04 -16.05 10.79
CA TYR A 512 -10.17 -14.66 10.36
C TYR A 512 -11.47 -14.42 9.60
N LYS A 513 -11.83 -15.28 8.64
CA LYS A 513 -13.08 -15.14 7.87
C LYS A 513 -14.31 -15.14 8.77
N ASN A 514 -14.38 -16.07 9.72
CA ASN A 514 -15.51 -16.18 10.64
C ASN A 514 -15.61 -14.95 11.55
N GLU A 515 -14.47 -14.53 12.12
CA GLU A 515 -14.44 -13.37 13.03
C GLU A 515 -14.71 -12.06 12.27
N ALA A 516 -14.15 -11.91 11.07
CA ALA A 516 -14.39 -10.78 10.18
C ALA A 516 -15.86 -10.68 9.74
N HIS A 517 -16.52 -11.81 9.54
CA HIS A 517 -17.95 -11.84 9.24
C HIS A 517 -18.76 -11.36 10.44
N ARG A 518 -18.46 -11.87 11.65
CA ARG A 518 -19.11 -11.41 12.89
C ARG A 518 -18.92 -9.91 13.11
N PHE A 519 -17.70 -9.38 12.96
CA PHE A 519 -17.43 -7.94 13.07
C PHE A 519 -18.21 -7.12 12.04
N TYR A 520 -18.38 -7.64 10.83
CA TYR A 520 -19.16 -6.98 9.79
C TYR A 520 -20.65 -6.96 10.13
N GLU A 521 -21.22 -8.06 10.62
CA GLU A 521 -22.61 -8.12 11.11
C GLU A 521 -22.83 -7.17 12.29
N GLU A 522 -21.91 -7.17 13.27
CA GLU A 522 -21.94 -6.23 14.40
C GLU A 522 -21.87 -4.77 13.94
N MET A 523 -21.04 -4.46 12.93
CA MET A 523 -20.96 -3.14 12.34
C MET A 523 -22.28 -2.75 11.65
N GLN A 524 -22.87 -3.64 10.86
CA GLN A 524 -24.15 -3.37 10.19
C GLN A 524 -25.28 -3.14 11.20
N ALA A 525 -25.35 -3.96 12.26
CA ALA A 525 -26.30 -3.77 13.35
C ALA A 525 -26.10 -2.40 14.02
N ARG A 526 -24.85 -2.01 14.33
CA ARG A 526 -24.56 -0.69 14.91
C ARG A 526 -24.97 0.46 14.00
N ILE A 527 -24.82 0.31 12.68
CA ILE A 527 -25.30 1.30 11.71
C ILE A 527 -26.83 1.43 11.81
N GLY A 528 -27.56 0.31 11.78
CA GLY A 528 -29.03 0.28 11.92
C GLY A 528 -29.49 0.93 13.22
N THR A 529 -28.93 0.52 14.36
CA THR A 529 -29.23 1.07 15.67
C THR A 529 -28.89 2.57 15.76
N GLY A 530 -27.74 2.98 15.22
CA GLY A 530 -27.31 4.38 15.21
C GLY A 530 -28.24 5.29 14.41
N VAL A 531 -28.76 4.77 13.29
CA VAL A 531 -29.82 5.38 12.49
C VAL A 531 -31.10 5.51 13.30
N ALA A 532 -31.64 4.40 13.81
CA ALA A 532 -32.93 4.40 14.49
C ALA A 532 -32.96 5.33 15.71
N GLN A 533 -31.89 5.34 16.51
CA GLN A 533 -31.84 6.13 17.76
C GLN A 533 -31.71 7.64 17.53
N THR A 534 -31.19 8.07 16.38
CA THR A 534 -30.77 9.46 16.19
C THR A 534 -31.59 10.19 15.13
N ILE A 535 -32.02 9.52 14.06
CA ILE A 535 -32.64 10.17 12.90
C ILE A 535 -33.89 10.97 13.28
N LEU A 536 -34.76 10.41 14.14
CA LEU A 536 -35.99 11.07 14.60
C LEU A 536 -35.73 12.18 15.63
N ARG A 537 -34.53 12.24 16.22
CA ARG A 537 -34.10 13.26 17.20
C ARG A 537 -33.36 14.45 16.59
N VAL A 538 -33.03 14.41 15.30
CA VAL A 538 -32.27 15.45 14.61
C VAL A 538 -33.04 16.78 14.60
N SER A 539 -32.44 17.86 15.11
CA SER A 539 -33.09 19.19 15.18
C SER A 539 -33.15 19.92 13.83
N VAL A 540 -34.09 20.87 13.68
CA VAL A 540 -34.26 21.69 12.45
C VAL A 540 -32.99 22.47 12.09
N LYS A 541 -32.21 22.96 13.06
CA LYS A 541 -30.94 23.64 12.79
C LYS A 541 -29.89 22.71 12.17
N THR A 542 -29.90 21.45 12.57
CA THR A 542 -29.04 20.41 11.97
C THR A 542 -29.51 20.12 10.54
N ALA A 543 -30.82 20.15 10.31
CA ALA A 543 -31.44 19.92 9.01
C ALA A 543 -31.13 21.03 7.99
N GLU A 544 -31.23 22.30 8.40
CA GLU A 544 -30.83 23.46 7.57
C GLU A 544 -29.36 23.40 7.16
N ARG A 545 -28.47 22.98 8.08
CA ARG A 545 -27.04 22.81 7.80
C ARG A 545 -26.78 21.67 6.82
N ALA A 546 -27.43 20.52 7.00
CA ALA A 546 -27.32 19.38 6.07
C ALA A 546 -27.79 19.76 4.66
N ALA A 547 -28.94 20.45 4.54
CA ALA A 547 -29.45 20.95 3.27
C ALA A 547 -28.49 21.94 2.59
N THR A 548 -27.81 22.79 3.37
CA THR A 548 -26.78 23.71 2.85
C THR A 548 -25.53 22.97 2.37
N GLU A 549 -25.10 21.94 3.10
CA GLU A 549 -23.96 21.09 2.72
C GLU A 549 -24.26 20.29 1.43
N GLU A 550 -25.49 19.81 1.24
CA GLU A 550 -25.92 19.20 -0.03
C GLU A 550 -26.05 20.18 -1.20
N ALA A 551 -26.55 21.39 -0.95
CA ALA A 551 -26.61 22.42 -1.98
C ALA A 551 -25.20 22.85 -2.41
N GLY A 552 -24.23 22.84 -1.48
CA GLY A 552 -22.83 23.18 -1.72
C GLY A 552 -22.02 22.10 -2.44
N THR A 553 -22.46 20.84 -2.45
CA THR A 553 -21.78 19.76 -3.21
C THR A 553 -22.15 19.73 -4.69
N GLY A 554 -23.14 20.53 -5.12
CA GLY A 554 -23.58 20.68 -6.51
C GLY A 554 -22.79 21.69 -7.35
N ASP A 555 -21.95 22.55 -6.75
CA ASP A 555 -21.22 23.58 -7.48
C ASP A 555 -19.80 23.81 -6.93
N VAL A 556 -18.88 22.91 -7.28
CA VAL A 556 -17.44 23.22 -7.31
C VAL A 556 -17.09 23.67 -8.72
N GLY A 557 -17.71 24.78 -9.14
CA GLY A 557 -17.73 25.25 -10.52
C GLY A 557 -17.99 26.76 -10.67
N ALA A 558 -17.14 27.57 -10.05
CA ALA A 558 -16.90 29.00 -10.33
C ALA A 558 -17.83 30.04 -9.64
N ALA A 559 -17.23 30.80 -8.72
CA ALA A 559 -17.54 32.22 -8.57
C ALA A 559 -16.33 32.98 -7.99
N GLU A 560 -15.74 33.82 -8.83
CA GLU A 560 -14.86 34.93 -8.43
C GLU A 560 -15.69 36.06 -7.81
N GLY A 561 -15.11 36.73 -6.80
CA GLY A 561 -15.15 38.20 -6.71
C GLY A 561 -16.08 38.85 -5.68
N ALA A 562 -15.57 39.09 -4.47
CA ALA A 562 -15.85 40.33 -3.71
C ALA A 562 -14.75 40.57 -2.64
N GLU A 563 -13.87 41.54 -2.90
CA GLU A 563 -12.97 42.22 -1.96
C GLU A 563 -13.53 43.65 -1.69
N PRO A 564 -13.00 44.50 -0.75
CA PRO A 564 -11.70 44.42 -0.05
C PRO A 564 -11.70 44.77 1.47
N GLY A 565 -10.60 44.46 2.17
CA GLY A 565 -10.31 45.11 3.46
C GLY A 565 -9.16 44.55 4.33
N GLY A 566 -7.90 44.80 3.95
CA GLY A 566 -6.83 45.22 4.89
C GLY A 566 -5.81 44.21 5.46
N SER A 567 -4.59 44.23 4.87
CA SER A 567 -3.24 44.26 5.51
C SER A 567 -2.82 43.09 6.44
N GLU A 568 -1.65 42.43 6.36
CA GLU A 568 -0.37 42.66 5.69
C GLU A 568 0.53 41.40 5.78
N SER A 569 1.38 41.21 4.76
CA SER A 569 2.74 40.62 4.79
C SER A 569 2.99 39.12 5.09
N THR A 570 3.32 38.33 4.06
CA THR A 570 4.72 37.97 3.72
C THR A 570 4.78 37.18 2.41
N ARG A 571 5.70 37.57 1.51
CA ARG A 571 5.84 37.07 0.13
C ARG A 571 6.75 35.84 0.06
N HIS A 572 6.29 34.78 -0.62
CA HIS A 572 7.13 33.78 -1.30
C HIS A 572 6.80 33.77 -2.81
N PRO A 573 7.77 33.43 -3.69
CA PRO A 573 7.64 33.54 -5.14
C PRO A 573 6.83 32.39 -5.76
N PRO A 574 6.19 32.57 -6.93
CA PRO A 574 5.35 31.53 -7.52
C PRO A 574 6.17 30.42 -8.19
N LEU A 575 5.76 29.18 -7.92
CA LEU A 575 6.15 27.95 -8.62
C LEU A 575 5.53 27.88 -10.03
N PRO A 576 6.16 27.16 -10.97
CA PRO A 576 5.66 26.99 -12.33
C PRO A 576 4.49 25.98 -12.39
N PRO A 577 3.53 26.13 -13.32
CA PRO A 577 2.43 25.18 -13.45
C PRO A 577 2.88 23.87 -14.10
N LYS A 578 2.44 22.75 -13.51
CA LYS A 578 2.59 21.38 -14.02
C LYS A 578 1.67 21.10 -15.23
N PRO A 579 2.03 20.14 -16.11
CA PRO A 579 1.37 19.92 -17.39
C PRO A 579 0.13 19.01 -17.30
N GLY A 580 -0.96 19.43 -17.93
CA GLY A 580 -2.17 18.63 -18.16
C GLY A 580 -2.13 17.78 -19.44
N PRO A 581 -3.12 16.88 -19.64
CA PRO A 581 -3.07 15.81 -20.63
C PRO A 581 -3.26 16.31 -22.06
N ARG A 582 -2.36 15.87 -22.96
CA ARG A 582 -2.46 16.12 -24.40
C ARG A 582 -3.59 15.31 -25.02
N ALA A 583 -4.76 15.92 -25.13
CA ALA A 583 -5.69 15.66 -26.23
C ALA A 583 -5.56 16.82 -27.23
N GLY A 584 -5.23 16.51 -28.49
CA GLY A 584 -5.02 17.51 -29.53
C GLY A 584 -6.28 18.32 -29.82
N ARG A 585 -6.36 19.55 -29.31
CA ARG A 585 -7.34 20.55 -29.72
C ARG A 585 -6.74 21.41 -30.84
N THR A 586 -7.12 21.10 -32.07
CA THR A 586 -7.02 22.01 -33.21
C THR A 586 -8.07 23.10 -33.05
N ALA A 587 -7.66 24.36 -32.95
CA ALA A 587 -8.58 25.48 -33.08
C ALA A 587 -9.17 25.47 -34.51
N SER A 588 -10.46 25.20 -34.64
CA SER A 588 -11.15 25.32 -35.93
C SER A 588 -11.44 26.79 -36.21
N SER A 589 -10.69 27.39 -37.12
CA SER A 589 -11.02 28.71 -37.68
C SER A 589 -12.13 28.58 -38.71
N VAL A 590 -13.18 29.38 -38.55
CA VAL A 590 -14.30 29.48 -39.48
C VAL A 590 -14.01 30.60 -40.48
N GLY A 591 -14.11 30.31 -41.78
CA GLY A 591 -13.97 31.33 -42.83
C GLY A 591 -15.17 32.29 -42.86
N PRO A 592 -15.09 33.39 -43.62
CA PRO A 592 -16.19 34.37 -43.74
C PRO A 592 -17.54 33.74 -44.14
N ASP A 593 -17.49 32.60 -44.84
CA ASP A 593 -18.66 31.87 -45.36
C ASP A 593 -19.20 30.81 -44.38
N GLY A 594 -18.75 30.80 -43.12
CA GLY A 594 -19.23 29.87 -42.10
C GLY A 594 -18.66 28.44 -42.19
N ARG A 595 -17.78 28.13 -43.16
CA ARG A 595 -17.13 26.82 -43.30
C ARG A 595 -15.85 26.71 -42.47
N LYS A 596 -15.63 25.55 -41.83
CA LYS A 596 -14.38 25.24 -41.12
C LYS A 596 -13.22 25.12 -42.10
N LEU A 597 -12.21 25.99 -41.96
CA LEU A 597 -10.99 25.97 -42.77
C LEU A 597 -9.95 25.04 -42.15
N GLY A 598 -9.43 24.11 -42.95
CA GLY A 598 -8.33 23.24 -42.59
C GLY A 598 -6.97 23.93 -42.69
N ARG A 599 -5.99 23.46 -41.91
CA ARG A 599 -4.64 24.07 -41.81
C ARG A 599 -3.91 24.25 -43.15
N ASN A 600 -4.20 23.41 -44.14
CA ASN A 600 -3.55 23.43 -45.46
C ASN A 600 -4.40 24.10 -46.57
N ASP A 601 -5.60 24.56 -46.25
CA ASP A 601 -6.51 25.18 -47.22
C ASP A 601 -6.04 26.58 -47.63
N PRO A 602 -6.47 27.11 -48.79
CA PRO A 602 -6.18 28.49 -49.18
C PRO A 602 -6.69 29.48 -48.13
N CYS A 603 -5.88 30.49 -47.81
CA CYS A 603 -6.27 31.49 -46.82
C CYS A 603 -7.34 32.44 -47.38
N HIS A 604 -8.36 32.74 -46.57
CA HIS A 604 -9.51 33.57 -46.93
C HIS A 604 -9.18 35.03 -47.29
N CYS A 605 -7.98 35.52 -46.98
CA CYS A 605 -7.55 36.89 -47.30
C CYS A 605 -7.15 37.12 -48.78
N GLY A 606 -7.32 36.12 -49.66
CA GLY A 606 -6.99 36.25 -51.08
C GLY A 606 -5.49 36.23 -51.40
N SER A 607 -4.62 35.98 -50.42
CA SER A 607 -3.15 36.03 -50.59
C SER A 607 -2.53 34.89 -51.40
N GLY A 608 -3.32 33.89 -51.82
CA GLY A 608 -2.86 32.68 -52.51
C GLY A 608 -2.05 31.70 -51.65
N LYS A 609 -1.78 32.01 -50.38
CA LYS A 609 -1.00 31.16 -49.45
C LYS A 609 -1.93 30.24 -48.64
N LYS A 610 -1.39 29.09 -48.16
CA LYS A 610 -2.11 28.18 -47.25
C LYS A 610 -2.37 28.84 -45.88
N TYR A 611 -3.51 28.55 -45.25
CA TYR A 611 -3.99 29.17 -44.00
C TYR A 611 -2.93 29.18 -42.90
N LYS A 612 -2.27 28.05 -42.62
CA LYS A 612 -1.18 27.94 -41.63
C LYS A 612 0.03 28.85 -41.85
N LYS A 613 0.23 29.34 -43.07
CA LYS A 613 1.35 30.23 -43.42
C LYS A 613 0.94 31.70 -43.49
N CYS A 614 -0.32 32.01 -43.20
CA CYS A 614 -0.88 33.35 -43.20
C CYS A 614 -1.63 33.58 -41.87
N HIS A 615 -2.97 33.63 -41.88
CA HIS A 615 -3.79 33.92 -40.70
C HIS A 615 -3.88 32.78 -39.66
N GLY A 616 -3.38 31.58 -39.97
CA GLY A 616 -3.30 30.45 -39.04
C GLY A 616 -1.93 30.27 -38.39
N ARG A 617 -1.17 31.36 -38.21
CA ARG A 617 0.12 31.37 -37.50
C ARG A 617 -0.08 31.43 -35.99
#